data_AF-X1SL65-F1
#
_entry.id   AF-X1SL65-F1
#
_cell.length_a   1.000
_cell.length_b   1.000
_cell.length_c   1.000
_cell.angle_alpha   90.00
_cell.angle_beta   90.00
_cell.angle_gamma   90.00
#
_symmetry.space_group_name_H-M   'P 1'
#
loop_
_entity.id
_entity.type
_entity.pdbx_description
1 polymer ?
#
loop_
_entity_poly.entity_id
_entity_poly.type
_entity_poly.pdbx_seq_one_letter_code
_entity_poly.pdbx_strand_id
1 'polypeptide(L)'
;LAIPLFIFAGDLLLHGGAAQRLIDVMDAFFCHLPGGMGIATILACAFFAALSGSAGATVSAIGTIMIPAMIASGYRRGTAAGLVGSVGSIGNLIPPSIFFILYGTLVEVSISELFAAGILPGVILSAMLCATMVIAARREHYKLKIAATWQVRKDALIKSIPALVMPIIVLGGIYGGVFTPTEAAAVACVYGLVIGAFVYRKLNFKVLWSTTTHAARTTALIMLLVSMAVVLGKMFSFAGFPQAFAALVMEAKIGPQSFMMLATLVIIALGTILEALPLMYVTVPILLPA
;
A
#
# COMPACT_ATOMS: atom_id res chain seq x y z
N LEU A 1 10.83 -13.93 6.10
CA LEU A 1 10.11 -14.72 5.07
C LEU A 1 8.80 -14.08 4.61
N ALA A 2 8.00 -13.50 5.51
CA ALA A 2 6.73 -12.83 5.16
C ALA A 2 6.83 -11.80 4.02
N ILE A 3 7.87 -10.96 4.00
CA ILE A 3 8.02 -9.87 3.00
C ILE A 3 8.04 -10.38 1.55
N PRO A 4 8.99 -11.25 1.14
CA PRO A 4 8.99 -11.80 -0.23
C PRO A 4 7.68 -12.47 -0.62
N LEU A 5 7.05 -13.19 0.32
CA LEU A 5 5.79 -13.89 0.09
C LEU A 5 4.64 -12.90 -0.13
N PHE A 6 4.51 -11.84 0.68
CA PHE A 6 3.49 -10.82 0.45
C PHE A 6 3.69 -10.05 -0.85
N ILE A 7 4.94 -9.70 -1.20
CA ILE A 7 5.25 -9.09 -2.50
C ILE A 7 4.78 -10.00 -3.63
N PHE A 8 5.15 -11.29 -3.56
CA PHE A 8 4.77 -12.26 -4.59
C PHE A 8 3.26 -12.47 -4.67
N ALA A 9 2.58 -12.60 -3.53
CA ALA A 9 1.12 -12.74 -3.46
C ALA A 9 0.39 -11.52 -4.06
N GLY A 10 0.85 -10.31 -3.74
CA GLY A 10 0.30 -9.08 -4.32
C GLY A 10 0.54 -8.99 -5.82
N ASP A 11 1.73 -9.35 -6.30
CA ASP A 11 2.04 -9.37 -7.74
C ASP A 11 1.18 -10.43 -8.47
N LEU A 12 0.94 -11.59 -7.86
CA LEU A 12 0.06 -12.63 -8.39
C LEU A 12 -1.39 -12.13 -8.53
N LEU A 13 -1.89 -11.36 -7.57
CA LEU A 13 -3.22 -10.75 -7.65
C LEU A 13 -3.30 -9.69 -8.75
N LEU A 14 -2.30 -8.82 -8.78
CA LEU A 14 -2.21 -7.71 -9.72
C LEU A 14 -2.23 -8.23 -11.17
N HIS A 15 -1.38 -9.21 -11.47
CA HIS A 15 -1.23 -9.78 -12.82
C HIS A 15 -2.18 -10.95 -13.10
N GLY A 16 -2.74 -11.57 -12.05
CA GLY A 16 -3.70 -12.66 -12.13
C GLY A 16 -5.13 -12.24 -12.45
N GLY A 17 -5.37 -10.95 -12.72
CA GLY A 17 -6.66 -10.43 -13.17
C GLY A 17 -7.59 -9.95 -12.06
N ALA A 18 -7.17 -10.01 -10.79
CA ALA A 18 -7.93 -9.42 -9.68
C ALA A 18 -8.02 -7.90 -9.82
N ALA A 19 -6.94 -7.26 -10.30
CA ALA A 19 -6.85 -5.81 -10.55
C ALA A 19 -8.05 -5.25 -11.29
N GLN A 20 -8.30 -5.79 -12.47
CA GLN A 20 -9.39 -5.35 -13.32
C GLN A 20 -10.75 -5.54 -12.64
N ARG A 21 -10.98 -6.66 -11.95
CA ARG A 21 -12.29 -6.95 -11.33
C ARG A 21 -12.63 -6.01 -10.20
N LEU A 22 -11.65 -5.61 -9.40
CA LEU A 22 -11.88 -4.64 -8.34
C LEU A 22 -12.06 -3.24 -8.90
N ILE A 23 -11.31 -2.87 -9.95
CA ILE A 23 -11.55 -1.62 -10.68
C ILE A 23 -12.98 -1.59 -11.23
N ASP A 24 -13.46 -2.69 -11.83
CA ASP A 24 -14.82 -2.78 -12.38
C ASP A 24 -15.89 -2.60 -11.30
N VAL A 25 -15.66 -3.13 -10.09
CA VAL A 25 -16.54 -2.87 -8.94
C VAL A 25 -16.52 -1.40 -8.56
N MET A 26 -15.32 -0.82 -8.40
CA MET A 26 -15.22 0.57 -8.00
C MET A 26 -15.86 1.50 -9.05
N ASP A 27 -15.67 1.27 -10.35
CA ASP A 27 -16.35 2.05 -11.39
C ASP A 27 -17.88 1.83 -11.31
N ALA A 28 -18.37 0.58 -11.20
CA ALA A 28 -19.81 0.31 -11.16
C ALA A 28 -20.53 0.99 -9.98
N PHE A 29 -19.87 1.10 -8.82
CA PHE A 29 -20.42 1.74 -7.64
C PHE A 29 -20.22 3.25 -7.62
N PHE A 30 -19.09 3.78 -8.10
CA PHE A 30 -18.72 5.19 -7.89
C PHE A 30 -18.77 6.04 -9.17
N CYS A 31 -19.00 5.47 -10.36
CA CYS A 31 -18.98 6.19 -11.65
C CYS A 31 -19.91 7.42 -11.74
N HIS A 32 -21.02 7.41 -10.98
CA HIS A 32 -22.05 8.45 -10.99
C HIS A 32 -21.72 9.65 -10.10
N LEU A 33 -20.68 9.55 -9.27
CA LEU A 33 -20.26 10.64 -8.40
C LEU A 33 -19.37 11.65 -9.16
N PRO A 34 -19.34 12.92 -8.72
CA PRO A 34 -18.36 13.89 -9.21
C PRO A 34 -16.94 13.37 -8.95
N GLY A 35 -16.19 13.09 -10.01
CA GLY A 35 -14.87 12.48 -9.88
C GLY A 35 -14.89 10.95 -9.77
N GLY A 36 -15.98 10.29 -10.14
CA GLY A 36 -16.21 8.85 -9.91
C GLY A 36 -15.09 7.93 -10.39
N MET A 37 -14.53 8.19 -11.57
CA MET A 37 -13.35 7.47 -12.08
C MET A 37 -12.10 7.69 -11.21
N GLY A 38 -11.88 8.90 -10.71
CA GLY A 38 -10.79 9.18 -9.76
C GLY A 38 -11.00 8.50 -8.41
N ILE A 39 -12.23 8.50 -7.87
CA ILE A 39 -12.57 7.76 -6.65
C ILE A 39 -12.33 6.27 -6.85
N ALA A 40 -12.73 5.72 -8.00
CA ALA A 40 -12.49 4.33 -8.32
C ALA A 40 -10.99 3.99 -8.40
N THR A 41 -10.18 4.88 -8.99
CA THR A 41 -8.71 4.78 -8.97
C THR A 41 -8.17 4.78 -7.55
N ILE A 42 -8.63 5.70 -6.69
CA ILE A 42 -8.17 5.80 -5.29
C ILE A 42 -8.43 4.48 -4.55
N LEU A 43 -9.66 3.98 -4.61
CA LEU A 43 -10.07 2.78 -3.89
C LEU A 43 -9.41 1.51 -4.45
N ALA A 44 -9.28 1.40 -5.76
CA ALA A 44 -8.58 0.28 -6.39
C ALA A 44 -7.09 0.29 -5.99
N CYS A 45 -6.41 1.42 -6.11
CA CYS A 45 -5.02 1.54 -5.67
C CYS A 45 -4.86 1.30 -4.17
N ALA A 46 -5.74 1.84 -3.32
CA ALA A 46 -5.69 1.59 -1.88
C ALA A 46 -5.74 0.08 -1.57
N PHE A 47 -6.64 -0.66 -2.23
CA PHE A 47 -6.76 -2.10 -2.07
C PHE A 47 -5.53 -2.87 -2.59
N PHE A 48 -5.00 -2.54 -3.76
CA PHE A 48 -3.85 -3.26 -4.34
C PHE A 48 -2.52 -2.87 -3.73
N ALA A 49 -2.36 -1.60 -3.37
CA ALA A 49 -1.16 -1.13 -2.71
C ALA A 49 -1.04 -1.79 -1.33
N ALA A 50 -2.16 -2.02 -0.64
CA ALA A 50 -2.20 -2.79 0.61
C ALA A 50 -1.73 -4.24 0.45
N LEU A 51 -1.89 -4.86 -0.73
CA LEU A 51 -1.56 -6.27 -0.94
C LEU A 51 -0.20 -6.48 -1.61
N SER A 52 0.21 -5.58 -2.50
CA SER A 52 1.52 -5.62 -3.17
C SER A 52 2.64 -5.03 -2.32
N GLY A 53 2.30 -4.14 -1.38
CA GLY A 53 3.27 -3.40 -0.56
C GLY A 53 4.29 -2.59 -1.36
N SER A 54 4.02 -2.35 -2.65
CA SER A 54 4.89 -1.60 -3.56
C SER A 54 4.10 -0.48 -4.22
N ALA A 55 4.39 0.75 -3.79
CA ALA A 55 3.81 1.95 -4.38
C ALA A 55 4.14 2.05 -5.88
N GLY A 56 5.39 1.81 -6.27
CA GLY A 56 5.83 1.83 -7.66
C GLY A 56 5.15 0.77 -8.53
N ALA A 57 5.04 -0.47 -8.03
CA ALA A 57 4.36 -1.54 -8.76
C ALA A 57 2.88 -1.22 -8.95
N THR A 58 2.20 -0.75 -7.90
CA THR A 58 0.78 -0.37 -7.97
C THR A 58 0.55 0.77 -8.95
N VAL A 59 1.38 1.82 -8.89
CA VAL A 59 1.31 2.97 -9.82
C VAL A 59 1.54 2.52 -11.26
N SER A 60 2.53 1.66 -11.51
CA SER A 60 2.81 1.19 -12.87
C SER A 60 1.67 0.30 -13.41
N ALA A 61 1.17 -0.65 -12.63
CA ALA A 61 0.14 -1.56 -13.09
C ALA A 61 -1.23 -0.89 -13.19
N ILE A 62 -1.70 -0.23 -12.12
CA ILE A 62 -3.01 0.42 -12.13
C ILE A 62 -2.99 1.67 -12.99
N GLY A 63 -1.88 2.42 -12.99
CA GLY A 63 -1.74 3.61 -13.82
C GLY A 63 -1.86 3.33 -15.31
N THR A 64 -1.33 2.19 -15.80
CA THR A 64 -1.48 1.81 -17.22
C THR A 64 -2.93 1.58 -17.65
N ILE A 65 -3.81 1.24 -16.70
CA ILE A 65 -5.24 1.01 -16.93
C ILE A 65 -6.03 2.30 -16.68
N MET A 66 -5.80 2.94 -15.54
CA MET A 66 -6.63 4.04 -15.06
C MET A 66 -6.28 5.39 -15.69
N ILE A 67 -5.01 5.68 -15.98
CA ILE A 67 -4.64 6.97 -16.58
C ILE A 67 -5.30 7.14 -17.96
N PRO A 68 -5.21 6.17 -18.90
CA PRO A 68 -5.90 6.28 -20.18
C PRO A 68 -7.42 6.37 -20.02
N ALA A 69 -8.00 5.58 -19.11
CA ALA A 69 -9.43 5.61 -18.85
C ALA A 69 -9.89 6.99 -18.33
N MET A 70 -9.16 7.59 -17.37
CA MET A 70 -9.46 8.90 -16.82
C MET A 70 -9.38 9.98 -17.90
N ILE A 71 -8.35 9.95 -18.74
CA ILE A 71 -8.20 10.88 -19.87
C ILE A 71 -9.39 10.72 -20.84
N ALA A 72 -9.79 9.50 -21.19
CA ALA A 72 -10.94 9.24 -22.03
C ALA A 72 -12.26 9.74 -21.42
N SER A 73 -12.33 9.80 -20.09
CA SER A 73 -13.48 10.36 -19.34
C SER A 73 -13.39 11.89 -19.15
N GLY A 74 -12.42 12.56 -19.78
CA GLY A 74 -12.29 14.02 -19.78
C GLY A 74 -11.37 14.60 -18.71
N TYR A 75 -10.61 13.78 -17.97
CA TYR A 75 -9.66 14.26 -16.98
C TYR A 75 -8.42 14.86 -17.65
N ARG A 76 -7.87 15.92 -17.06
CA ARG A 76 -6.57 16.45 -17.49
C ARG A 76 -5.48 15.41 -17.23
N ARG A 77 -4.53 15.28 -18.16
CA ARG A 77 -3.39 14.34 -18.04
C ARG A 77 -2.63 14.53 -16.72
N GLY A 78 -2.38 15.78 -16.33
CA GLY A 78 -1.72 16.11 -15.06
C GLY A 78 -2.49 15.64 -13.83
N THR A 79 -3.81 15.82 -13.82
CA THR A 79 -4.67 15.35 -12.72
C THR A 79 -4.68 13.82 -12.64
N ALA A 80 -4.79 13.12 -13.78
CA ALA A 80 -4.77 11.67 -13.81
C ALA A 80 -3.43 11.09 -13.34
N ALA A 81 -2.31 11.61 -13.85
CA ALA A 81 -0.97 11.17 -13.45
C ALA A 81 -0.66 11.53 -11.98
N GLY A 82 -0.99 12.76 -11.56
CA GLY A 82 -0.78 13.22 -10.18
C GLY A 82 -1.61 12.45 -9.16
N LEU A 83 -2.86 12.09 -9.51
CA LEU A 83 -3.71 11.27 -8.65
C LEU A 83 -3.10 9.87 -8.48
N VAL A 84 -2.81 9.17 -9.58
CA VAL A 84 -2.26 7.81 -9.51
C VAL A 84 -0.92 7.83 -8.75
N GLY A 85 -0.04 8.80 -9.05
CA GLY A 85 1.24 8.94 -8.37
C GLY A 85 1.11 9.18 -6.86
N SER A 86 0.16 10.01 -6.43
CA SER A 86 -0.08 10.29 -5.00
C SER A 86 -0.67 9.09 -4.25
N VAL A 87 -1.60 8.38 -4.88
CA VAL A 87 -2.39 7.31 -4.23
C VAL A 87 -1.56 6.03 -4.05
N GLY A 88 -0.54 5.80 -4.88
CA GLY A 88 0.33 4.63 -4.76
C GLY A 88 0.93 4.45 -3.36
N SER A 89 1.19 5.55 -2.66
CA SER A 89 1.80 5.56 -1.32
C SER A 89 0.84 5.14 -0.20
N ILE A 90 -0.48 5.13 -0.42
CA ILE A 90 -1.47 4.72 0.59
C ILE A 90 -1.27 3.26 1.03
N GLY A 91 -0.78 2.41 0.12
CA GLY A 91 -0.52 0.99 0.42
C GLY A 91 0.50 0.74 1.52
N ASN A 92 1.32 1.75 1.82
CA ASN A 92 2.27 1.67 2.92
C ASN A 92 1.56 1.62 4.28
N LEU A 93 0.31 2.07 4.35
CA LEU A 93 -0.45 2.24 5.59
C LEU A 93 -1.60 1.22 5.74
N ILE A 94 -2.18 0.74 4.64
CA ILE A 94 -3.29 -0.21 4.68
C ILE A 94 -2.76 -1.64 4.80
N PRO A 95 -3.21 -2.44 5.80
CA PRO A 95 -2.79 -3.82 5.94
C PRO A 95 -3.24 -4.75 4.79
N PRO A 96 -2.44 -5.79 4.44
CA PRO A 96 -1.14 -6.18 5.01
C PRO A 96 0.05 -5.35 4.45
N SER A 97 0.62 -4.44 5.25
CA SER A 97 1.69 -3.54 4.79
C SER A 97 3.09 -4.11 5.08
N ILE A 98 3.95 -4.09 4.06
CA ILE A 98 5.37 -4.45 4.18
C ILE A 98 6.11 -3.52 5.14
N PHE A 99 5.73 -2.24 5.19
CA PHE A 99 6.34 -1.26 6.09
C PHE A 99 6.10 -1.62 7.55
N PHE A 100 4.89 -2.07 7.91
CA PHE A 100 4.62 -2.54 9.26
C PHE A 100 5.35 -3.83 9.60
N ILE A 101 5.52 -4.74 8.64
CA ILE A 101 6.31 -5.96 8.86
C ILE A 101 7.77 -5.58 9.16
N LEU A 102 8.35 -4.67 8.37
CA LEU A 102 9.73 -4.23 8.56
C LEU A 102 9.90 -3.45 9.86
N TYR A 103 9.00 -2.51 10.16
CA TYR A 103 9.00 -1.74 11.41
C TYR A 103 8.87 -2.67 12.62
N GLY A 104 7.88 -3.56 12.62
CA GLY A 104 7.67 -4.54 13.69
C GLY A 104 8.86 -5.46 13.90
N THR A 105 9.56 -5.83 12.83
CA THR A 105 10.81 -6.60 12.93
C THR A 105 11.97 -5.74 13.47
N LEU A 106 12.01 -4.45 13.14
CA LEU A 106 13.09 -3.54 13.55
C LEU A 106 13.04 -3.18 15.04
N VAL A 107 11.84 -2.94 15.57
CA VAL A 107 11.62 -2.53 16.98
C VAL A 107 11.00 -3.64 17.83
N GLU A 108 10.93 -4.86 17.31
CA GLU A 108 10.41 -6.07 17.98
C GLU A 108 8.98 -5.93 18.54
N VAL A 109 8.12 -5.16 17.85
CA VAL A 109 6.70 -5.01 18.22
C VAL A 109 5.80 -5.91 17.38
N SER A 110 4.60 -6.18 17.90
CA SER A 110 3.63 -7.06 17.25
C SER A 110 3.16 -6.51 15.89
N ILE A 111 3.39 -7.30 14.83
CA ILE A 111 2.94 -6.97 13.47
C ILE A 111 1.41 -6.93 13.37
N SER A 112 0.70 -7.79 14.10
CA SER A 112 -0.77 -7.80 14.10
C SER A 112 -1.34 -6.53 14.72
N GLU A 113 -0.72 -6.00 15.78
CA GLU A 113 -1.12 -4.73 16.38
C GLU A 113 -0.85 -3.55 15.45
N LEU A 114 0.30 -3.55 14.76
CA LEU A 114 0.60 -2.54 13.74
C LEU A 114 -0.40 -2.59 12.58
N PHE A 115 -0.78 -3.78 12.14
CA PHE A 115 -1.83 -3.93 11.13
C PHE A 115 -3.14 -3.31 11.64
N ALA A 116 -3.57 -3.61 12.86
CA ALA A 116 -4.79 -3.04 13.42
C ALA A 116 -4.70 -1.51 13.51
N ALA A 117 -3.54 -0.99 13.96
CA ALA A 117 -3.28 0.44 14.09
C ALA A 117 -3.28 1.17 12.73
N GLY A 118 -2.92 0.49 11.64
CA GLY A 118 -2.88 1.06 10.30
C GLY A 118 -4.23 1.19 9.59
N ILE A 119 -5.25 0.43 10.01
CA ILE A 119 -6.57 0.43 9.35
C ILE A 119 -7.20 1.82 9.40
N LEU A 120 -7.31 2.38 10.60
CA LEU A 120 -7.95 3.68 10.79
C LEU A 120 -7.26 4.81 10.00
N PRO A 121 -5.94 5.04 10.10
CA PRO A 121 -5.29 6.10 9.36
C PRO A 121 -5.27 5.83 7.85
N GLY A 122 -5.23 4.57 7.41
CA GLY A 122 -5.39 4.18 5.99
C GLY A 122 -6.76 4.54 5.42
N VAL A 123 -7.83 4.29 6.17
CA VAL A 123 -9.21 4.66 5.79
C VAL A 123 -9.37 6.18 5.77
N ILE A 124 -8.86 6.89 6.79
CA ILE A 124 -8.92 8.35 6.87
C ILE A 124 -8.21 8.97 5.66
N LEU A 125 -6.99 8.51 5.34
CA LEU A 125 -6.22 9.04 4.21
C LEU A 125 -6.93 8.77 2.88
N SER A 126 -7.49 7.57 2.71
CA SER A 126 -8.28 7.21 1.52
C SER A 126 -9.51 8.10 1.39
N ALA A 127 -10.23 8.36 2.48
CA ALA A 127 -11.39 9.23 2.51
C ALA A 127 -11.02 10.70 2.20
N MET A 128 -9.90 11.20 2.74
CA MET A 128 -9.37 12.53 2.44
C MET A 128 -9.02 12.66 0.95
N LEU A 129 -8.38 11.65 0.36
CA LEU A 129 -8.08 11.65 -1.07
C LEU A 129 -9.34 11.59 -1.93
N CYS A 130 -10.34 10.80 -1.55
CA CYS A 130 -11.64 10.81 -2.21
C CYS A 130 -12.31 12.19 -2.11
N ALA A 131 -12.27 12.83 -0.94
CA ALA A 131 -12.84 14.17 -0.74
C ALA A 131 -12.13 15.22 -1.61
N THR A 132 -10.79 15.21 -1.65
CA THR A 132 -10.03 16.12 -2.53
C THR A 132 -10.35 15.89 -4.01
N MET A 133 -10.52 14.64 -4.44
CA MET A 133 -10.95 14.31 -5.81
C MET A 133 -12.35 14.84 -6.11
N VAL A 134 -13.32 14.71 -5.20
CA VAL A 134 -14.67 15.27 -5.37
C VAL A 134 -14.62 16.79 -5.49
N ILE A 135 -13.84 17.46 -4.65
CA ILE A 135 -13.66 18.92 -4.70
C ILE A 135 -13.03 19.34 -6.04
N ALA A 136 -11.96 18.68 -6.47
CA ALA A 136 -11.31 18.95 -7.75
C ALA A 136 -12.27 18.70 -8.93
N ALA A 137 -13.03 17.61 -8.90
CA ALA A 137 -13.98 17.26 -9.95
C ALA A 137 -15.14 18.25 -10.06
N ARG A 138 -15.62 18.79 -8.94
CA ARG A 138 -16.64 19.86 -8.94
C ARG A 138 -16.10 21.16 -9.52
N ARG A 139 -14.84 21.50 -9.25
CA ARG A 139 -14.19 22.71 -9.78
C ARG A 139 -13.89 22.62 -11.27
N GLU A 140 -13.51 21.44 -11.76
CA GLU A 140 -13.16 21.21 -13.17
C GLU A 140 -14.34 20.71 -14.03
N HIS A 141 -15.54 20.57 -13.45
CA HIS A 141 -16.77 20.16 -14.14
C HIS A 141 -16.60 18.88 -15.00
N TYR A 142 -15.93 17.86 -14.46
CA TYR A 142 -15.76 16.60 -15.19
C TYR A 142 -17.10 15.93 -15.50
N LYS A 143 -17.19 15.29 -16.67
CA LYS A 143 -18.41 14.61 -17.12
C LYS A 143 -18.75 13.44 -16.20
N LEU A 144 -20.00 13.43 -15.73
CA LEU A 144 -20.55 12.32 -14.95
C LEU A 144 -20.95 11.19 -15.89
N LYS A 145 -20.62 9.95 -15.52
CA LYS A 145 -21.20 8.76 -16.16
C LYS A 145 -22.61 8.54 -15.60
N ILE A 146 -23.47 7.92 -16.40
CA ILE A 146 -24.77 7.42 -15.93
C ILE A 146 -24.51 6.33 -14.89
N ALA A 147 -25.29 6.33 -13.81
CA ALA A 147 -25.19 5.30 -12.79
C ALA A 147 -25.38 3.90 -13.38
N ALA A 148 -24.44 3.00 -13.09
CA ALA A 148 -24.58 1.61 -13.47
C ALA A 148 -25.84 1.01 -12.83
N THR A 149 -26.54 0.17 -13.59
CA THR A 149 -27.72 -0.54 -13.09
C THR A 149 -27.34 -1.49 -11.96
N TRP A 150 -28.30 -1.82 -11.10
CA TRP A 150 -28.07 -2.75 -9.99
C TRP A 150 -27.55 -4.12 -10.47
N GLN A 151 -27.99 -4.57 -11.65
CA GLN A 151 -27.50 -5.81 -12.25
C GLN A 151 -26.00 -5.74 -12.56
N VAL A 152 -25.51 -4.63 -13.14
CA VAL A 152 -24.09 -4.44 -13.44
C VAL A 152 -23.26 -4.40 -12.16
N ARG A 153 -23.76 -3.73 -11.11
CA ARG A 153 -23.09 -3.68 -9.79
C ARG A 153 -22.97 -5.07 -9.17
N LYS A 154 -24.07 -5.83 -9.19
CA LYS A 154 -24.13 -7.20 -8.66
C LYS A 154 -23.18 -8.12 -9.42
N ASP A 155 -23.17 -8.05 -10.75
CA ASP A 155 -22.31 -8.88 -11.58
C ASP A 155 -20.82 -8.56 -11.37
N ALA A 156 -20.47 -7.27 -11.26
CA ALA A 156 -19.11 -6.84 -10.94
C ALA A 156 -18.67 -7.38 -9.56
N LEU A 157 -19.54 -7.25 -8.55
CA LEU A 157 -19.28 -7.72 -7.20
C LEU A 157 -19.08 -9.24 -7.16
N ILE A 158 -19.97 -10.01 -7.80
CA ILE A 158 -19.86 -11.48 -7.83
C ILE A 158 -18.55 -11.90 -8.49
N LYS A 159 -18.15 -11.24 -9.58
CA LYS A 159 -16.89 -11.53 -10.28
C LYS A 159 -15.64 -11.14 -9.48
N SER A 160 -15.76 -10.27 -8.48
CA SER A 160 -14.65 -9.82 -7.64
C SER A 160 -14.57 -10.54 -6.29
N ILE A 161 -15.59 -11.32 -5.89
CA ILE A 161 -15.59 -12.11 -4.64
C ILE A 161 -14.26 -12.87 -4.44
N PRO A 162 -13.70 -13.59 -5.43
CA PRO A 162 -12.43 -14.30 -5.23
C PRO A 162 -11.27 -13.37 -4.82
N ALA A 163 -11.20 -12.14 -5.35
CA ALA A 163 -10.20 -11.17 -4.95
C ALA A 163 -10.46 -10.59 -3.55
N LEU A 164 -11.73 -10.31 -3.21
CA LEU A 164 -12.12 -9.74 -1.91
C LEU A 164 -11.96 -10.72 -0.74
N VAL A 165 -12.01 -12.02 -1.01
CA VAL A 165 -11.79 -13.07 0.00
C VAL A 165 -10.33 -13.07 0.49
N MET A 166 -9.38 -12.59 -0.31
CA MET A 166 -7.96 -12.68 0.05
C MET A 166 -7.56 -11.86 1.29
N PRO A 167 -7.89 -10.55 1.41
CA PRO A 167 -7.70 -9.82 2.66
C PRO A 167 -8.40 -10.48 3.85
N ILE A 168 -9.57 -11.09 3.65
CA ILE A 168 -10.31 -11.78 4.73
C ILE A 168 -9.55 -13.01 5.21
N ILE A 169 -8.99 -13.82 4.30
CA ILE A 169 -8.15 -14.97 4.66
C ILE A 169 -6.91 -14.51 5.41
N VAL A 170 -6.23 -13.47 4.91
CA VAL A 170 -4.97 -12.99 5.49
C VAL A 170 -5.21 -12.33 6.84
N LEU A 171 -6.05 -11.30 6.90
CA LEU A 171 -6.30 -10.55 8.14
C LEU A 171 -7.12 -11.37 9.13
N GLY A 172 -8.14 -12.10 8.66
CA GLY A 172 -8.95 -12.97 9.52
C GLY A 172 -8.14 -14.13 10.09
N GLY A 173 -7.21 -14.70 9.31
CA GLY A 173 -6.30 -15.74 9.81
C GLY A 173 -5.28 -15.21 10.83
N ILE A 174 -4.74 -14.00 10.61
CA ILE A 174 -3.81 -13.36 11.56
C ILE A 174 -4.53 -12.97 12.86
N TYR A 175 -5.65 -12.25 12.79
CA TYR A 175 -6.38 -11.81 13.97
C TYR A 175 -7.11 -12.94 14.69
N GLY A 176 -7.48 -14.00 13.96
CA GLY A 176 -8.02 -15.23 14.54
C GLY A 176 -6.97 -16.12 15.21
N GLY A 177 -5.69 -15.74 15.18
CA GLY A 177 -4.58 -16.52 15.75
C GLY A 177 -4.30 -17.84 15.03
N VAL A 178 -4.89 -18.04 13.84
CA VAL A 178 -4.72 -19.26 13.04
C VAL A 178 -3.38 -19.23 12.30
N PHE A 179 -2.97 -18.05 11.84
CA PHE A 179 -1.74 -17.86 11.08
C PHE A 179 -0.86 -16.79 11.70
N THR A 180 0.45 -17.04 11.74
CA THR A 180 1.45 -15.98 11.83
C THR A 180 1.49 -15.17 10.53
N PRO A 181 2.07 -13.95 10.52
CA PRO A 181 2.20 -13.16 9.30
C PRO A 181 2.93 -13.90 8.15
N THR A 182 3.89 -14.76 8.48
CA THR A 182 4.62 -15.55 7.46
C THR A 182 3.74 -16.65 6.87
N GLU A 183 2.97 -17.37 7.70
CA GLU A 183 2.03 -18.39 7.23
C GLU A 183 0.90 -17.77 6.41
N ALA A 184 0.36 -16.63 6.86
CA ALA A 184 -0.65 -15.89 6.13
C ALA A 184 -0.15 -15.45 4.75
N ALA A 185 1.11 -15.04 4.63
CA ALA A 185 1.74 -14.73 3.34
C ALA A 185 1.88 -15.97 2.44
N ALA A 186 2.20 -17.14 3.01
CA ALA A 186 2.30 -18.38 2.25
C ALA A 186 0.93 -18.81 1.71
N VAL A 187 -0.11 -18.77 2.56
CA VAL A 187 -1.50 -19.03 2.18
C VAL A 187 -1.96 -18.04 1.11
N ALA A 188 -1.59 -16.76 1.26
CA ALA A 188 -1.85 -15.72 0.27
C ALA A 188 -1.25 -16.05 -1.11
N CYS A 189 0.00 -16.51 -1.18
CA CYS A 189 0.61 -16.95 -2.43
C CYS A 189 -0.15 -18.11 -3.08
N VAL A 190 -0.47 -19.15 -2.30
CA VAL A 190 -1.21 -20.33 -2.79
C VAL A 190 -2.58 -19.91 -3.32
N TYR A 191 -3.30 -19.09 -2.56
CA TYR A 191 -4.61 -18.59 -2.96
C TYR A 191 -4.53 -17.73 -4.23
N GLY A 192 -3.55 -16.82 -4.32
CA GLY A 192 -3.29 -16.00 -5.50
C GLY A 192 -3.02 -16.82 -6.76
N LEU A 193 -2.22 -17.89 -6.63
CA LEU A 193 -1.98 -18.84 -7.71
C LEU A 193 -3.27 -19.53 -8.16
N VAL A 194 -4.06 -20.03 -7.21
CA VAL A 194 -5.31 -20.75 -7.49
C VAL A 194 -6.31 -19.84 -8.21
N ILE A 195 -6.57 -18.64 -7.69
CA ILE A 195 -7.55 -17.74 -8.31
C ILE A 195 -7.06 -17.21 -9.66
N GLY A 196 -5.76 -16.89 -9.79
CA GLY A 196 -5.21 -16.36 -11.03
C GLY A 196 -5.14 -17.41 -12.15
N ALA A 197 -4.87 -18.67 -11.81
CA ALA A 197 -4.76 -19.77 -12.77
C ALA A 197 -6.13 -20.38 -13.12
N PHE A 198 -6.98 -20.67 -12.13
CA PHE A 198 -8.20 -21.45 -12.36
C PHE A 198 -9.47 -20.60 -12.45
N VAL A 199 -9.57 -19.52 -11.68
CA VAL A 199 -10.78 -18.68 -11.60
C VAL A 199 -10.76 -17.57 -12.65
N TYR A 200 -9.73 -16.73 -12.63
CA TYR A 200 -9.56 -15.64 -13.58
C TYR A 200 -8.86 -16.07 -14.87
N ARG A 201 -8.12 -17.19 -14.83
CA ARG A 201 -7.43 -17.79 -15.99
C ARG A 201 -6.54 -16.78 -16.73
N LYS A 202 -5.85 -15.92 -15.98
CA LYS A 202 -4.91 -14.91 -16.50
C LYS A 202 -3.45 -15.26 -16.22
N LEU A 203 -3.18 -16.15 -15.26
CA LEU A 203 -1.84 -16.65 -15.01
C LEU A 203 -1.49 -17.76 -16.01
N ASN A 204 -0.62 -17.44 -16.97
CA ASN A 204 0.10 -18.42 -17.78
C ASN A 204 1.57 -18.49 -17.32
N PHE A 205 2.34 -19.46 -17.83
CA PHE A 205 3.74 -19.65 -17.42
C PHE A 205 4.60 -18.38 -17.61
N LYS A 206 4.37 -17.64 -18.70
CA LYS A 206 5.10 -16.39 -18.98
C LYS A 206 4.78 -15.30 -17.97
N VAL A 207 3.50 -15.12 -17.64
CA VAL A 207 3.04 -14.17 -16.61
C VAL A 207 3.61 -14.58 -15.27
N LEU A 208 3.46 -15.85 -14.88
CA LEU A 208 3.99 -16.39 -13.62
C LEU A 208 5.50 -16.14 -13.50
N TRP A 209 6.28 -16.45 -14.53
CA TRP A 209 7.71 -16.17 -14.56
C TRP A 209 8.01 -14.67 -14.39
N SER A 210 7.32 -13.81 -15.14
CA SER A 210 7.50 -12.36 -15.03
C SER A 210 7.15 -11.83 -13.64
N THR A 211 6.05 -12.29 -13.05
CA THR A 211 5.59 -11.97 -11.70
C THR A 211 6.61 -12.43 -10.65
N THR A 212 7.12 -13.66 -10.76
CA THR A 212 8.16 -14.16 -9.85
C THR A 212 9.46 -13.37 -9.97
N THR A 213 9.92 -13.05 -11.18
CA THR A 213 11.15 -12.25 -11.37
C THR A 213 10.99 -10.83 -10.83
N HIS A 214 9.82 -10.21 -10.99
CA HIS A 214 9.51 -8.89 -10.44
C HIS A 214 9.50 -8.91 -8.90
N ALA A 215 8.81 -9.89 -8.31
CA ALA A 215 8.79 -10.08 -6.87
C ALA A 215 10.18 -10.35 -6.28
N ALA A 216 10.99 -11.17 -6.96
CA ALA A 216 12.38 -11.45 -6.57
C ALA A 216 13.26 -10.20 -6.62
N ARG A 217 13.14 -9.37 -7.68
CA ARG A 217 13.89 -8.12 -7.80
C ARG A 217 13.50 -7.12 -6.71
N THR A 218 12.20 -6.95 -6.49
CA THR A 218 11.67 -6.06 -5.43
C THR A 218 12.14 -6.52 -4.05
N THR A 219 12.07 -7.83 -3.79
CA THR A 219 12.59 -8.42 -2.54
C THR A 219 14.08 -8.19 -2.40
N ALA A 220 14.88 -8.42 -3.44
CA ALA A 220 16.33 -8.24 -3.38
C ALA A 220 16.71 -6.78 -3.07
N LEU A 221 16.03 -5.81 -3.69
CA LEU A 221 16.22 -4.38 -3.40
C LEU A 221 15.91 -4.08 -1.93
N ILE A 222 14.75 -4.55 -1.43
CA ILE A 222 14.35 -4.34 -0.04
C ILE A 222 15.37 -4.99 0.90
N MET A 223 15.74 -6.26 0.70
CA MET A 223 16.67 -6.97 1.57
C MET A 223 18.07 -6.34 1.58
N LEU A 224 18.52 -5.78 0.45
CA LEU A 224 19.77 -5.03 0.38
C LEU A 224 19.69 -3.74 1.19
N LEU A 225 18.58 -2.99 1.07
CA LEU A 225 18.35 -1.79 1.87
C LEU A 225 18.31 -2.11 3.37
N VAL A 226 17.58 -3.16 3.78
CA VAL A 226 17.55 -3.63 5.17
C VAL A 226 18.96 -3.98 5.66
N SER A 227 19.76 -4.67 4.85
CA SER A 227 21.11 -5.07 5.24
C SER A 227 22.02 -3.87 5.50
N MET A 228 22.01 -2.88 4.60
CA MET A 228 22.81 -1.65 4.76
C MET A 228 22.32 -0.81 5.95
N ALA A 229 21.00 -0.74 6.12
CA ALA A 229 20.38 -0.04 7.23
C ALA A 229 20.74 -0.62 8.60
N VAL A 230 20.76 -1.95 8.75
CA VAL A 230 21.16 -2.60 10.00
C VAL A 230 22.62 -2.27 10.34
N VAL A 231 23.50 -2.21 9.34
CA VAL A 231 24.90 -1.78 9.53
C VAL A 231 24.95 -0.32 9.99
N LEU A 232 24.23 0.58 9.32
CA LEU A 232 24.20 2.00 9.66
C LEU A 232 23.62 2.24 11.07
N GLY A 233 22.52 1.56 11.41
CA GLY A 233 21.92 1.63 12.75
C GLY A 233 22.91 1.23 13.83
N LYS A 234 23.66 0.13 13.64
CA LYS A 234 24.74 -0.27 14.56
C LYS A 234 25.86 0.77 14.63
N MET A 235 26.26 1.38 13.51
CA MET A 235 27.26 2.44 13.52
C MET A 235 26.80 3.67 14.32
N PHE A 236 25.53 4.09 14.19
CA PHE A 236 24.97 5.17 15.00
C PHE A 236 24.89 4.82 16.48
N SER A 237 24.48 3.60 16.82
CA SER A 237 24.52 3.11 18.19
C SER A 237 25.94 3.12 18.77
N PHE A 238 26.94 2.67 18.00
CA PHE A 238 28.34 2.71 18.44
C PHE A 238 28.91 4.13 18.56
N ALA A 239 28.47 5.05 17.71
CA ALA A 239 28.85 6.47 17.79
C ALA A 239 28.19 7.22 18.95
N GLY A 240 27.26 6.59 19.69
CA GLY A 240 26.52 7.24 20.78
C GLY A 240 25.49 8.26 20.29
N PHE A 241 25.09 8.20 19.01
CA PHE A 241 24.21 9.19 18.41
C PHE A 241 22.80 9.21 19.05
N PRO A 242 22.13 8.05 19.29
CA PRO A 242 20.83 8.05 19.95
C PRO A 242 20.88 8.67 21.37
N GLN A 243 21.94 8.41 22.13
CA GLN A 243 22.11 8.96 23.49
C GLN A 243 22.35 10.47 23.46
N ALA A 244 23.19 10.96 22.55
CA ALA A 244 23.42 12.38 22.36
C ALA A 244 22.14 13.12 21.93
N PHE A 245 21.37 12.51 21.03
CA PHE A 245 20.08 13.05 20.59
C PHE A 245 19.06 13.09 21.73
N ALA A 246 18.93 12.01 22.50
CA ALA A 246 18.05 11.95 23.66
C ALA A 246 18.42 13.01 24.72
N ALA A 247 19.71 13.21 25.00
CA ALA A 247 20.19 14.24 25.92
C ALA A 247 19.79 15.65 25.46
N LEU A 248 19.94 15.95 24.16
CA LEU A 248 19.54 17.24 23.59
C LEU A 248 18.03 17.50 23.70
N VAL A 249 17.20 16.49 23.47
CA VAL A 249 15.74 16.59 23.63
C VAL A 249 15.35 16.83 25.09
N MET A 250 16.02 16.14 26.02
CA MET A 250 15.80 16.28 27.46
C MET A 250 16.25 17.65 27.98
N GLU A 251 17.40 18.15 27.52
CA GLU A 251 17.92 19.49 27.86
C GLU A 251 17.00 20.60 27.34
N ALA A 252 16.49 20.45 26.12
CA ALA A 252 15.52 21.36 25.52
C ALA A 252 14.12 21.28 26.18
N LYS A 253 13.92 20.39 27.18
CA LYS A 253 12.65 20.19 27.91
C LYS A 253 11.45 19.98 26.97
N ILE A 254 11.68 19.30 25.86
CA ILE A 254 10.65 19.03 24.87
C ILE A 254 9.70 17.98 25.45
N GLY A 255 8.44 18.36 25.69
CA GLY A 255 7.41 17.42 26.13
C GLY A 255 7.06 16.36 25.07
N PRO A 256 6.36 15.29 25.44
CA PRO A 256 6.05 14.18 24.52
C PRO A 256 5.31 14.63 23.24
N GLN A 257 4.37 15.56 23.36
CA GLN A 257 3.59 16.06 22.23
C GLN A 257 4.45 16.90 21.26
N SER A 258 5.29 17.79 21.79
CA SER A 258 6.17 18.63 20.97
C SER A 258 7.27 17.79 20.31
N PHE A 259 7.75 16.74 20.97
CA PHE A 259 8.66 15.78 20.37
C PHE A 259 8.02 15.07 19.18
N MET A 260 6.80 14.53 19.35
CA MET A 260 6.07 13.86 18.26
C MET A 260 5.82 14.80 17.06
N MET A 261 5.48 16.07 17.31
CA MET A 261 5.32 17.07 16.25
C MET A 261 6.65 17.35 15.53
N LEU A 262 7.75 17.56 16.27
CA LEU A 262 9.06 17.81 15.70
C LEU A 262 9.54 16.62 14.87
N ALA A 263 9.45 15.41 15.41
CA ALA A 263 9.79 14.17 14.72
C ALA A 263 8.99 14.03 13.42
N THR A 264 7.67 14.31 13.46
CA THR A 264 6.81 14.28 12.28
C THR A 264 7.28 15.28 11.21
N LEU A 265 7.59 16.52 11.59
CA LEU A 265 8.06 17.54 10.65
C LEU A 265 9.40 17.16 10.01
N VAL A 266 10.33 16.62 10.80
CA VAL A 266 11.63 16.14 10.31
C VAL A 266 11.44 14.96 9.36
N ILE A 267 10.59 13.98 9.71
CA ILE A 267 10.28 12.84 8.85
C ILE A 267 9.63 13.31 7.54
N ILE A 268 8.71 14.27 7.58
CA ILE A 268 8.10 14.84 6.37
C ILE A 268 9.17 15.50 5.51
N ALA A 269 10.02 16.36 6.08
CA ALA A 269 11.07 17.05 5.34
C ALA A 269 12.06 16.06 4.70
N LEU A 270 12.55 15.09 5.48
CA LEU A 270 13.44 14.05 4.97
C LEU A 270 12.76 13.14 3.94
N GLY A 271 11.47 12.83 4.12
CA GLY A 271 10.68 12.01 3.20
C GLY A 271 10.37 12.68 1.85
N THR A 272 10.58 13.99 1.71
CA THR A 272 10.57 14.63 0.39
C THR A 272 11.82 14.31 -0.44
N ILE A 273 12.90 13.87 0.21
CA ILE A 273 14.22 13.63 -0.42
C ILE A 273 14.53 12.12 -0.45
N LEU A 274 14.24 11.42 0.65
CA LEU A 274 14.55 10.02 0.86
C LEU A 274 13.34 9.13 0.56
N GLU A 275 13.62 7.96 0.00
CA GLU A 275 12.61 6.90 -0.15
C GLU A 275 12.19 6.36 1.22
N ALA A 276 10.95 5.86 1.32
CA ALA A 276 10.32 5.55 2.59
C ALA A 276 11.06 4.47 3.39
N LEU A 277 11.61 3.46 2.73
CA LEU A 277 12.36 2.39 3.38
C LEU A 277 13.68 2.89 4.00
N PRO A 278 14.61 3.53 3.25
CA PRO A 278 15.79 4.16 3.84
C PRO A 278 15.46 5.12 4.98
N LEU A 279 14.42 5.95 4.82
CA LEU A 279 14.01 6.91 5.83
C LEU A 279 13.65 6.24 7.16
N MET A 280 12.80 5.21 7.11
CA MET A 280 12.39 4.45 8.30
C MET A 280 13.60 3.87 9.03
N TYR A 281 14.51 3.24 8.28
CA TYR A 281 15.68 2.59 8.86
C TYR A 281 16.72 3.55 9.43
N VAL A 282 16.83 4.76 8.88
CA VAL A 282 17.71 5.80 9.41
C VAL A 282 17.11 6.45 10.65
N THR A 283 15.81 6.75 10.62
CA THR A 283 15.17 7.59 11.65
C THR A 283 14.69 6.81 12.86
N VAL A 284 14.18 5.59 12.69
CA VAL A 284 13.61 4.81 13.81
C VAL A 284 14.63 4.53 14.91
N PRO A 285 15.87 4.07 14.66
CA PRO A 285 16.85 3.86 15.71
C PRO A 285 17.27 5.14 16.48
N ILE A 286 17.07 6.31 15.86
CA ILE A 286 17.38 7.61 16.46
C ILE A 286 16.22 8.10 17.33
N LEU A 287 14.99 7.99 16.81
CA LEU A 287 13.78 8.50 17.45
C LEU A 287 13.25 7.57 18.54
N LEU A 288 13.55 6.29 18.44
CA LEU A 288 13.14 5.24 19.36
C LEU A 288 14.41 4.51 19.83
N PRO A 289 15.20 5.13 20.73
CA PRO A 289 16.38 4.49 21.27
C PRO A 289 16.00 3.21 22.02
N ALA A 290 16.83 2.18 21.86
CA ALA A 290 16.73 0.91 22.58
C ALA A 290 16.99 1.08 24.08
#